data_AF-A0A9D6CM58-F1
#
_entry.id   AF-A0A9D6CM58-F1
#
_cell.length_a   1.000
_cell.length_b   1.000
_cell.length_c   1.000
_cell.angle_alpha   90.00
_cell.angle_beta   90.00
_cell.angle_gamma   90.00
#
_symmetry.space_group_name_H-M   'P 1'
#
loop_
_entity.id
_entity.type
_entity.pdbx_description
1 polymer ?
#
loop_
_entity_poly.entity_id
_entity_poly.type
_entity_poly.pdbx_seq_one_letter_code
_entity_poly.pdbx_strand_id
1 'polypeptide(L)'
;MTRREVLRAAPLALAASWDLRAADFWDKTPDFRDWSMENVQQMLFKSPWVSQVALSPPGGSGGPGGGGGGGRGGGGFGGAGGGAGGGGGLGGGGGDTDGGGGFGGGGGGGGGFGGGGGGGRMGGGGGGFAQRPLYVRWQTARPVKEAILRSRMGAEGGEITADQQKFLDAPGEHYIVAVSGFPARMSRLAENAGRLAPEAHLERKGKDPLAAVKAEGRANEQAVELYFFFPKTDPIVLDDKQVEFALTLRMGGGPGAGQGRRQPEGEAGQEAEQSENPRRGGGLPIKARFKLKDLVYKGELAL
;
A
#
# COMPACT_ATOMS: atom_id res chain seq x y z
N MET A 1 -60.69 -19.80 -50.63
CA MET A 1 -61.00 -20.40 -49.31
C MET A 1 -59.92 -21.45 -49.07
N THR A 2 -59.00 -21.45 -48.11
CA THR A 2 -58.90 -20.83 -46.78
C THR A 2 -57.42 -20.85 -46.34
N ARG A 3 -57.04 -19.81 -45.58
CA ARG A 3 -55.80 -19.60 -44.82
C ARG A 3 -55.22 -20.86 -44.15
N ARG A 4 -53.89 -20.96 -44.11
CA ARG A 4 -53.12 -21.10 -42.85
C ARG A 4 -51.62 -20.88 -43.06
N GLU A 5 -51.15 -19.83 -42.38
CA GLU A 5 -49.78 -19.41 -42.19
C GLU A 5 -48.99 -20.42 -41.35
N VAL A 6 -47.69 -20.55 -41.62
CA VAL A 6 -46.69 -20.73 -40.56
C VAL A 6 -45.45 -19.91 -40.94
N LEU A 7 -45.37 -18.71 -40.35
CA LEU A 7 -44.15 -17.94 -40.20
C LEU A 7 -43.11 -18.77 -39.43
N ARG A 8 -41.89 -18.91 -39.97
CA ARG A 8 -40.70 -19.25 -39.17
C ARG A 8 -39.83 -18.01 -39.08
N ALA A 9 -40.06 -17.24 -38.02
CA ALA A 9 -39.16 -16.18 -37.58
C ALA A 9 -37.88 -16.83 -37.02
N ALA A 10 -36.73 -16.46 -37.56
CA ALA A 10 -35.43 -16.79 -37.00
C ALA A 10 -35.13 -15.83 -35.83
N PRO A 11 -34.70 -16.31 -34.65
CA PRO A 11 -34.26 -15.41 -33.60
C PRO A 11 -32.85 -14.90 -33.94
N LEU A 12 -32.70 -13.56 -33.98
CA LEU A 12 -31.40 -12.90 -33.85
C LEU A 12 -30.76 -13.35 -32.52
N ALA A 13 -29.61 -14.02 -32.61
CA ALA A 13 -28.75 -14.21 -31.45
C ALA A 13 -28.13 -12.86 -31.07
N LEU A 14 -28.68 -12.19 -30.05
CA LEU A 14 -27.93 -11.17 -29.33
C LEU A 14 -26.78 -11.88 -28.62
N ALA A 15 -25.55 -11.69 -29.12
CA ALA A 15 -24.35 -11.93 -28.33
C ALA A 15 -24.31 -10.85 -27.24
N ALA A 16 -24.99 -11.11 -26.12
CA ALA A 16 -24.70 -10.41 -24.88
C ALA A 16 -23.32 -10.90 -24.42
N SER A 17 -22.30 -10.09 -24.72
CA SER A 17 -20.99 -10.22 -24.08
C SER A 17 -21.17 -9.91 -22.60
N TRP A 18 -21.63 -10.89 -21.82
CA TRP A 18 -21.49 -10.84 -20.38
C TRP A 18 -19.99 -10.86 -20.11
N ASP A 19 -19.44 -9.71 -19.72
CA ASP A 19 -18.20 -9.65 -18.96
C ASP A 19 -18.43 -10.46 -17.68
N LEU A 20 -18.25 -11.78 -17.78
CA LEU A 20 -18.19 -12.69 -16.66
C LEU A 20 -16.94 -12.34 -15.87
N ARG A 21 -17.05 -11.33 -15.01
CA ARG A 21 -16.15 -11.20 -13.86
C ARG A 21 -16.25 -12.53 -13.12
N ALA A 22 -15.17 -13.30 -13.11
CA ALA A 22 -15.06 -14.40 -12.16
C ALA A 22 -15.27 -13.77 -10.78
N ALA A 23 -16.40 -14.07 -10.14
CA ALA A 23 -16.73 -13.49 -8.85
C ALA A 23 -15.56 -13.76 -7.88
N ASP A 24 -15.03 -12.72 -7.28
CA ASP A 24 -13.94 -12.82 -6.34
C ASP A 24 -14.43 -13.52 -5.06
N PHE A 25 -13.52 -13.98 -4.19
CA PHE A 25 -13.94 -14.76 -3.02
C PHE A 25 -14.85 -13.94 -2.09
N TRP A 26 -14.69 -12.63 -2.02
CA TRP A 26 -15.52 -11.75 -1.19
C TRP A 26 -16.96 -11.62 -1.69
N ASP A 27 -17.21 -11.92 -2.97
CA ASP A 27 -18.56 -12.03 -3.51
C ASP A 27 -19.16 -13.43 -3.28
N LYS A 28 -18.32 -14.46 -3.27
CA LYS A 28 -18.71 -15.88 -3.12
C LYS A 28 -18.90 -16.32 -1.67
N THR A 29 -18.15 -15.72 -0.76
CA THR A 29 -18.14 -16.03 0.67
C THR A 29 -18.50 -14.76 1.42
N PRO A 30 -19.79 -14.37 1.47
CA PRO A 30 -20.20 -13.07 2.00
C PRO A 30 -20.01 -12.98 3.52
N ASP A 31 -19.92 -14.12 4.22
CA ASP A 31 -19.57 -14.14 5.63
C ASP A 31 -18.06 -14.19 5.80
N PHE A 32 -17.51 -13.11 6.36
CA PHE A 32 -16.08 -12.97 6.58
C PHE A 32 -15.52 -13.94 7.61
N ARG A 33 -16.38 -14.54 8.45
CA ARG A 33 -16.00 -15.57 9.43
C ARG A 33 -15.54 -16.85 8.73
N ASP A 34 -16.07 -17.11 7.54
CA ASP A 34 -15.72 -18.26 6.72
C ASP A 34 -14.48 -18.03 5.84
N TRP A 35 -13.88 -16.83 5.90
CA TRP A 35 -12.66 -16.55 5.14
C TRP A 35 -11.48 -17.30 5.73
N SER A 36 -10.73 -17.99 4.86
CA SER A 36 -9.40 -18.50 5.17
C SER A 36 -8.44 -17.33 5.42
N MET A 37 -7.32 -17.60 6.12
CA MET A 37 -6.31 -16.56 6.33
C MET A 37 -5.68 -16.09 5.02
N GLU A 38 -5.65 -16.93 3.99
CA GLU A 38 -5.20 -16.57 2.64
C GLU A 38 -6.15 -15.55 2.00
N ASN A 39 -7.46 -15.78 2.10
CA ASN A 39 -8.49 -14.84 1.65
C ASN A 39 -8.38 -13.51 2.41
N VAL A 40 -8.13 -13.55 3.72
CA VAL A 40 -7.88 -12.33 4.51
C VAL A 40 -6.67 -11.56 3.99
N GLN A 41 -5.55 -12.24 3.72
CA GLN A 41 -4.37 -11.60 3.13
C GLN A 41 -4.67 -11.03 1.74
N GLN A 42 -5.42 -11.75 0.92
CA GLN A 42 -5.86 -11.26 -0.38
C GLN A 42 -6.73 -10.01 -0.24
N MET A 43 -7.66 -9.95 0.74
CA MET A 43 -8.45 -8.75 1.00
C MET A 43 -7.58 -7.54 1.39
N LEU A 44 -6.57 -7.76 2.23
CA LEU A 44 -5.75 -6.67 2.80
C LEU A 44 -4.66 -6.15 1.87
N PHE A 45 -4.27 -6.90 0.83
CA PHE A 45 -3.13 -6.57 -0.04
C PHE A 45 -3.39 -6.68 -1.55
N LYS A 46 -4.47 -7.34 -1.98
CA LYS A 46 -4.76 -7.69 -3.38
C LYS A 46 -6.25 -7.56 -3.73
N SER A 47 -6.94 -6.61 -3.12
CA SER A 47 -8.37 -6.33 -3.38
C SER A 47 -8.57 -4.98 -4.08
N PRO A 48 -9.76 -4.70 -4.64
CA PRO A 48 -10.08 -3.40 -5.24
C PRO A 48 -9.89 -2.21 -4.29
N TRP A 49 -10.02 -2.45 -2.98
CA TRP A 49 -9.81 -1.43 -1.94
C TRP A 49 -8.34 -1.14 -1.62
N VAL A 50 -7.40 -1.80 -2.32
CA VAL A 50 -5.96 -1.68 -2.11
C VAL A 50 -5.24 -1.35 -3.43
N SER A 51 -4.44 -0.29 -3.41
CA SER A 51 -3.53 0.06 -4.50
C SER A 51 -2.09 -0.18 -4.07
N GLN A 52 -1.32 -0.87 -4.89
CA GLN A 52 0.13 -1.05 -4.70
C GLN A 52 0.88 0.09 -5.38
N VAL A 53 1.75 0.76 -4.65
CA VAL A 53 2.56 1.90 -5.14
C VAL A 53 4.03 1.56 -4.98
N ALA A 54 4.74 1.41 -6.10
CA ALA A 54 6.18 1.21 -6.09
C ALA A 54 6.88 2.55 -5.79
N LEU A 55 7.71 2.57 -4.74
CA LEU A 55 8.57 3.72 -4.47
C LEU A 55 9.76 3.72 -5.42
N SER A 56 9.66 4.45 -6.53
CA SER A 56 10.82 4.73 -7.36
C SER A 56 11.65 5.82 -6.68
N PRO A 57 12.94 5.60 -6.38
CA PRO A 57 13.80 6.66 -5.90
C PRO A 57 13.88 7.77 -6.95
N PRO A 58 13.79 9.06 -6.55
CA PRO A 58 14.07 10.14 -7.49
C PRO A 58 15.52 10.00 -7.97
N GLY A 59 15.70 9.68 -9.26
CA GLY A 59 17.02 9.45 -9.89
C GLY A 59 17.23 8.07 -10.52
N GLY A 60 16.30 7.12 -10.35
CA GLY A 60 16.33 5.83 -11.05
C GLY A 60 15.68 5.92 -12.43
N SER A 61 16.44 6.24 -13.47
CA SER A 61 15.99 6.06 -14.85
C SER A 61 15.92 4.56 -15.17
N GLY A 62 14.76 3.96 -14.93
CA GLY A 62 14.45 2.56 -15.24
C GLY A 62 13.02 2.41 -15.72
N GLY A 63 12.61 3.21 -16.71
CA GLY A 63 11.34 3.02 -17.41
C GLY A 63 11.45 1.90 -18.46
N PRO A 64 10.39 1.10 -18.70
CA PRO A 64 10.41 0.06 -19.71
C PRO A 64 10.13 0.67 -21.09
N GLY A 65 11.18 0.86 -21.88
CA GLY A 65 11.08 1.26 -23.29
C GLY A 65 12.14 2.28 -23.70
N GLY A 66 13.13 1.83 -24.49
CA GLY A 66 14.12 2.71 -25.11
C GLY A 66 15.37 1.92 -25.47
N GLY A 67 15.50 1.56 -26.75
CA GLY A 67 16.52 0.63 -27.24
C GLY A 67 17.94 1.21 -27.38
N GLY A 68 18.82 0.32 -27.83
CA GLY A 68 19.96 0.66 -28.67
C GLY A 68 21.27 1.04 -27.99
N GLY A 69 22.32 0.24 -28.25
CA GLY A 69 23.73 0.55 -27.98
C GLY A 69 24.36 -0.52 -27.08
N GLY A 70 25.22 -1.43 -27.52
CA GLY A 70 26.21 -1.35 -28.58
C GLY A 70 27.56 -0.93 -28.01
N GLY A 71 28.44 -1.91 -27.74
CA GLY A 71 29.86 -1.72 -27.33
C GLY A 71 30.31 -2.87 -26.42
N ARG A 72 30.87 -3.99 -26.91
CA ARG A 72 32.24 -4.22 -27.42
C ARG A 72 33.37 -3.68 -26.53
N GLY A 73 34.20 -4.62 -26.06
CA GLY A 73 35.54 -4.43 -25.49
C GLY A 73 35.63 -4.98 -24.06
N GLY A 74 36.50 -5.91 -23.68
CA GLY A 74 37.70 -6.49 -24.30
C GLY A 74 38.72 -6.80 -23.20
N GLY A 75 39.37 -7.97 -23.24
CA GLY A 75 40.56 -8.37 -22.44
C GLY A 75 40.27 -8.71 -20.97
N GLY A 76 40.67 -9.82 -20.37
CA GLY A 76 41.69 -10.80 -20.70
C GLY A 76 42.95 -10.60 -19.85
N PHE A 77 42.97 -11.08 -18.60
CA PHE A 77 44.13 -11.49 -17.77
C PHE A 77 43.52 -12.36 -16.63
N GLY A 78 43.95 -13.59 -16.32
CA GLY A 78 45.31 -14.06 -16.10
C GLY A 78 45.57 -14.06 -14.59
N GLY A 79 45.41 -15.22 -13.93
CA GLY A 79 45.63 -15.33 -12.48
C GLY A 79 45.37 -16.74 -11.94
N ALA A 80 46.41 -17.58 -12.01
CA ALA A 80 46.50 -18.86 -11.35
C ALA A 80 46.92 -18.71 -9.87
N GLY A 81 46.49 -19.65 -9.03
CA GLY A 81 46.92 -19.83 -7.62
C GLY A 81 45.75 -20.39 -6.81
N GLY A 82 45.75 -21.58 -6.19
CA GLY A 82 46.85 -22.38 -5.66
C GLY A 82 46.84 -22.27 -4.13
N GLY A 83 46.57 -23.39 -3.43
CA GLY A 83 46.71 -23.54 -1.95
C GLY A 83 45.35 -23.78 -1.25
N ALA A 84 45.01 -24.97 -0.76
CA ALA A 84 45.58 -25.77 0.33
C ALA A 84 45.19 -25.31 1.75
N GLY A 85 44.48 -26.19 2.47
CA GLY A 85 44.85 -26.54 3.86
C GLY A 85 44.02 -25.98 5.02
N GLY A 86 43.66 -26.90 5.93
CA GLY A 86 43.41 -26.65 7.37
C GLY A 86 41.93 -26.52 7.75
N GLY A 87 41.32 -27.31 8.64
CA GLY A 87 41.86 -28.19 9.68
C GLY A 87 41.56 -27.62 11.08
N GLY A 88 40.73 -28.32 11.87
CA GLY A 88 40.55 -28.16 13.33
C GLY A 88 39.73 -26.93 13.75
N GLY A 89 38.96 -26.90 14.84
CA GLY A 89 38.73 -27.86 15.92
C GLY A 89 38.03 -27.14 17.09
N LEU A 90 37.22 -27.90 17.82
CA LEU A 90 36.99 -27.91 19.29
C LEU A 90 36.65 -26.63 20.07
N GLY A 91 35.64 -26.78 20.95
CA GLY A 91 35.42 -26.01 22.18
C GLY A 91 34.05 -25.33 22.18
N GLY A 92 33.11 -25.54 23.10
CA GLY A 92 33.16 -26.10 24.46
C GLY A 92 32.58 -25.07 25.44
N GLY A 93 31.63 -25.49 26.29
CA GLY A 93 31.06 -24.72 27.41
C GLY A 93 29.67 -24.14 27.10
N GLY A 94 28.57 -24.48 27.79
CA GLY A 94 28.41 -24.89 29.19
C GLY A 94 28.11 -23.65 30.02
N GLY A 95 26.89 -23.52 30.52
CA GLY A 95 26.48 -22.38 31.36
C GLY A 95 24.97 -22.33 31.59
N ASP A 96 24.55 -23.02 32.65
CA ASP A 96 23.22 -23.02 33.22
C ASP A 96 22.75 -21.60 33.60
N THR A 97 21.48 -21.30 33.35
CA THR A 97 20.74 -20.33 34.18
C THR A 97 19.30 -20.80 34.27
N ASP A 98 18.98 -21.32 35.46
CA ASP A 98 17.64 -21.60 35.92
C ASP A 98 16.80 -20.32 35.98
N GLY A 99 15.52 -20.45 35.62
CA GLY A 99 14.44 -19.80 36.35
C GLY A 99 13.71 -18.66 35.65
N GLY A 100 12.50 -18.97 35.15
CA GLY A 100 11.37 -18.06 35.30
C GLY A 100 10.50 -17.80 34.07
N GLY A 101 9.37 -18.51 33.97
CA GLY A 101 8.10 -17.95 33.48
C GLY A 101 7.94 -17.77 31.96
N GLY A 102 7.93 -18.87 31.21
CA GLY A 102 7.46 -18.87 29.82
C GLY A 102 5.93 -18.81 29.76
N PHE A 103 5.38 -17.68 29.32
CA PHE A 103 4.03 -17.64 28.77
C PHE A 103 4.12 -17.72 27.25
N GLY A 104 3.48 -18.75 26.70
CA GLY A 104 3.59 -19.19 25.32
C GLY A 104 3.16 -18.13 24.32
N GLY A 105 4.13 -17.61 23.56
CA GLY A 105 3.88 -17.04 22.26
C GLY A 105 3.67 -18.19 21.27
N GLY A 106 2.42 -18.42 20.87
CA GLY A 106 2.06 -19.30 19.77
C GLY A 106 2.66 -18.80 18.46
N GLY A 107 3.92 -19.15 18.21
CA GLY A 107 4.58 -19.01 16.92
C GLY A 107 4.01 -20.03 15.95
N GLY A 108 2.95 -19.65 15.24
CA GLY A 108 2.45 -20.39 14.09
C GLY A 108 3.46 -20.29 12.95
N GLY A 109 4.09 -21.42 12.63
CA GLY A 109 5.12 -21.55 11.62
C GLY A 109 4.71 -21.03 10.25
N GLY A 110 5.47 -20.04 9.76
CA GLY A 110 5.49 -19.69 8.35
C GLY A 110 6.19 -20.81 7.57
N GLY A 111 5.39 -21.68 6.94
CA GLY A 111 5.87 -22.64 5.96
C GLY A 111 6.62 -21.91 4.86
N GLY A 112 7.91 -22.22 4.75
CA GLY A 112 8.79 -21.68 3.74
C GLY A 112 8.32 -22.04 2.34
N PHE A 113 8.25 -21.02 1.48
CA PHE A 113 8.19 -21.24 0.05
C PHE A 113 9.53 -21.81 -0.41
N GLY A 114 9.56 -23.12 -0.60
CA GLY A 114 10.59 -23.81 -1.35
C GLY A 114 10.51 -23.44 -2.82
N GLY A 115 11.26 -22.40 -3.21
CA GLY A 115 11.58 -22.11 -4.60
C GLY A 115 13.01 -22.56 -4.88
N GLY A 116 13.16 -23.64 -5.64
CA GLY A 116 14.46 -24.13 -6.07
C GLY A 116 15.20 -23.14 -6.99
N GLY A 117 16.52 -23.20 -6.97
CA GLY A 117 17.34 -22.55 -7.98
C GLY A 117 18.76 -22.23 -7.54
N GLY A 118 19.70 -23.13 -7.84
CA GLY A 118 21.03 -22.80 -8.35
C GLY A 118 21.98 -22.02 -7.45
N GLY A 119 23.02 -22.70 -6.96
CA GLY A 119 24.20 -22.06 -6.40
C GLY A 119 24.91 -21.13 -7.40
N GLY A 120 25.45 -20.02 -6.90
CA GLY A 120 26.25 -19.11 -7.72
C GLY A 120 26.61 -17.79 -7.05
N ARG A 121 27.73 -17.82 -6.30
CA ARG A 121 28.75 -16.75 -6.18
C ARG A 121 28.44 -15.49 -5.34
N MET A 122 29.26 -15.34 -4.31
CA MET A 122 29.67 -14.09 -3.68
C MET A 122 30.23 -13.09 -4.71
N GLY A 123 29.78 -11.84 -4.60
CA GLY A 123 30.33 -10.65 -5.26
C GLY A 123 29.63 -9.42 -4.69
N GLY A 124 30.37 -8.55 -4.02
CA GLY A 124 29.83 -7.47 -3.18
C GLY A 124 29.15 -6.32 -3.92
N GLY A 125 28.56 -5.42 -3.13
CA GLY A 125 28.18 -4.07 -3.55
C GLY A 125 26.69 -3.78 -3.40
N GLY A 126 26.36 -2.91 -2.44
CA GLY A 126 25.06 -2.25 -2.33
C GLY A 126 24.00 -3.11 -1.65
N GLY A 127 23.64 -2.77 -0.42
CA GLY A 127 22.41 -3.24 0.21
C GLY A 127 21.22 -2.73 -0.60
N GLY A 128 20.88 -3.42 -1.67
CA GLY A 128 19.73 -3.14 -2.49
C GLY A 128 18.51 -3.15 -1.60
N PHE A 129 17.83 -2.01 -1.47
CA PHE A 129 16.49 -2.00 -0.91
C PHE A 129 15.69 -2.99 -1.75
N ALA A 130 15.35 -4.15 -1.20
CA ALA A 130 14.22 -4.90 -1.74
C ALA A 130 13.04 -3.94 -1.68
N GLN A 131 12.69 -3.36 -2.83
CA GLN A 131 11.68 -2.32 -2.95
C GLN A 131 10.32 -2.96 -2.69
N ARG A 132 9.99 -3.15 -1.40
CA ARG A 132 8.64 -3.56 -1.01
C ARG A 132 7.69 -2.44 -1.44
N PRO A 133 6.61 -2.74 -2.18
CA PRO A 133 5.63 -1.74 -2.54
C PRO A 133 4.98 -1.17 -1.27
N LEU A 134 4.55 0.09 -1.34
CA LEU A 134 3.58 0.62 -0.40
C LEU A 134 2.19 0.12 -0.78
N TYR A 135 1.33 -0.05 0.21
CA TYR A 135 -0.08 -0.36 0.01
C TYR A 135 -0.91 0.81 0.51
N VAL A 136 -1.71 1.40 -0.38
CA VAL A 136 -2.71 2.40 -0.05
C VAL A 136 -4.07 1.70 0.02
N ARG A 137 -4.71 1.70 1.18
CA ARG A 137 -5.91 0.89 1.46
C ARG A 137 -7.05 1.73 2.05
N TRP A 138 -8.26 1.54 1.56
CA TRP A 138 -9.48 2.07 2.21
C TRP A 138 -9.75 1.32 3.51
N GLN A 139 -9.27 1.86 4.61
CA GLN A 139 -9.36 1.25 5.93
C GLN A 139 -10.80 1.23 6.47
N THR A 140 -11.64 2.16 6.03
CA THR A 140 -13.06 2.26 6.41
C THR A 140 -13.98 1.36 5.58
N ALA A 141 -13.50 0.80 4.46
CA ALA A 141 -14.30 -0.09 3.64
C ALA A 141 -14.75 -1.33 4.42
N ARG A 142 -16.03 -1.68 4.32
CA ARG A 142 -16.63 -2.82 5.03
C ARG A 142 -15.84 -4.14 4.88
N PRO A 143 -15.47 -4.61 3.67
CA PRO A 143 -14.74 -5.86 3.53
C PRO A 143 -13.32 -5.80 4.12
N VAL A 144 -12.71 -4.60 4.16
CA VAL A 144 -11.41 -4.38 4.81
C VAL A 144 -11.54 -4.44 6.33
N LYS A 145 -12.56 -3.82 6.92
CA LYS A 145 -12.85 -3.94 8.37
C LYS A 145 -13.10 -5.40 8.77
N GLU A 146 -13.89 -6.12 7.97
CA GLU A 146 -14.18 -7.54 8.14
C GLU A 146 -12.89 -8.38 8.09
N ALA A 147 -12.00 -8.15 7.12
CA ALA A 147 -10.70 -8.82 7.05
C ALA A 147 -9.80 -8.52 8.26
N ILE A 148 -9.73 -7.26 8.72
CA ILE A 148 -8.96 -6.88 9.91
C ILE A 148 -9.47 -7.61 11.14
N LEU A 149 -10.80 -7.67 11.30
CA LEU A 149 -11.40 -8.38 12.42
C LEU A 149 -11.12 -9.88 12.34
N ARG A 150 -11.28 -10.51 11.17
CA ARG A 150 -10.93 -11.92 10.95
C ARG A 150 -9.47 -12.21 11.28
N SER A 151 -8.55 -11.34 10.87
CA SER A 151 -7.13 -11.48 11.18
C SER A 151 -6.84 -11.45 12.68
N ARG A 152 -7.63 -10.72 13.48
CA ARG A 152 -7.46 -10.62 14.94
C ARG A 152 -8.07 -11.80 15.69
N MET A 153 -9.15 -12.39 15.16
CA MET A 153 -9.77 -13.58 15.74
C MET A 153 -8.94 -14.86 15.53
N GLY A 154 -7.99 -14.85 14.58
CA GLY A 154 -7.17 -16.03 14.28
C GLY A 154 -7.96 -17.17 13.61
N ALA A 155 -7.33 -18.34 13.51
CA ALA A 155 -7.88 -19.50 12.78
C ALA A 155 -9.11 -20.12 13.48
N GLU A 156 -9.09 -20.15 14.81
CA GLU A 156 -10.15 -20.77 15.62
C GLU A 156 -11.48 -20.03 15.52
N GLY A 157 -11.45 -18.76 15.12
CA GLY A 157 -12.65 -17.92 15.10
C GLY A 157 -13.19 -17.70 16.51
N GLY A 158 -14.37 -17.11 16.60
CA GLY A 158 -15.01 -16.83 17.88
C GLY A 158 -16.27 -16.00 17.70
N GLU A 159 -17.01 -15.84 18.79
CA GLU A 159 -18.14 -14.92 18.81
C GLU A 159 -17.65 -13.47 18.68
N ILE A 160 -18.40 -12.68 17.91
CA ILE A 160 -18.13 -11.25 17.76
C ILE A 160 -18.54 -10.57 19.06
N THR A 161 -17.58 -9.96 19.75
CA THR A 161 -17.89 -9.16 20.95
C THR A 161 -18.66 -7.90 20.57
N ALA A 162 -19.39 -7.32 21.51
CA ALA A 162 -20.14 -6.08 21.26
C ALA A 162 -19.25 -4.95 20.70
N ASP A 163 -17.99 -4.86 21.14
CA ASP A 163 -17.07 -3.83 20.66
C ASP A 163 -16.53 -4.11 19.26
N GLN A 164 -16.35 -5.39 18.90
CA GLN A 164 -16.01 -5.79 17.54
C GLN A 164 -17.16 -5.50 16.58
N GLN A 165 -18.41 -5.74 17.00
CA GLN A 165 -19.59 -5.39 16.22
C GLN A 165 -19.70 -3.87 16.02
N LYS A 166 -19.49 -3.08 17.09
CA LYS A 166 -19.44 -1.62 16.98
C LYS A 166 -18.36 -1.16 16.00
N PHE A 167 -17.19 -1.78 15.97
CA PHE A 167 -16.14 -1.44 15.00
C PHE A 167 -16.60 -1.66 13.55
N LEU A 168 -17.30 -2.76 13.27
CA LEU A 168 -17.85 -3.04 11.96
C LEU A 168 -18.91 -2.00 11.56
N ASP A 169 -19.87 -1.77 12.46
CA ASP A 169 -21.11 -1.03 12.15
C ASP A 169 -21.00 0.48 12.33
N ALA A 170 -19.99 0.98 13.05
CA ALA A 170 -19.83 2.41 13.28
C ALA A 170 -19.80 3.17 11.93
N PRO A 171 -20.81 4.02 11.66
CA PRO A 171 -20.77 4.94 10.53
C PRO A 171 -19.69 5.96 10.85
N GLY A 172 -18.47 5.69 10.41
CA GLY A 172 -17.34 6.57 10.69
C GLY A 172 -17.59 7.95 10.08
N GLU A 173 -17.42 9.00 10.87
CA GLU A 173 -17.50 10.41 10.42
C GLU A 173 -16.44 10.76 9.37
N HIS A 174 -15.42 9.90 9.26
CA HIS A 174 -14.31 10.06 8.35
C HIS A 174 -14.19 8.84 7.44
N TYR A 175 -13.81 9.07 6.17
CA TYR A 175 -13.11 8.05 5.40
C TYR A 175 -11.68 7.92 5.94
N ILE A 176 -11.18 6.69 6.05
CA ILE A 176 -9.80 6.46 6.48
C ILE A 176 -9.05 5.75 5.38
N VAL A 177 -7.95 6.36 4.92
CA VAL A 177 -7.01 5.72 4.00
C VAL A 177 -5.72 5.42 4.74
N ALA A 178 -5.33 4.15 4.74
CA ALA A 178 -4.07 3.70 5.32
C ALA A 178 -2.99 3.60 4.24
N VAL A 179 -1.78 4.07 4.52
CA VAL A 179 -0.58 3.87 3.70
C VAL A 179 0.41 3.03 4.52
N SER A 180 0.67 1.80 4.07
CA SER A 180 1.48 0.82 4.77
C SER A 180 2.65 0.32 3.92
N GLY A 181 3.62 -0.33 4.55
CA GLY A 181 4.79 -0.89 3.87
C GLY A 181 6.05 -0.01 3.95
N PHE A 182 5.99 1.11 4.69
CA PHE A 182 7.18 1.90 4.96
C PHE A 182 8.18 1.08 5.81
N PRO A 183 9.48 1.09 5.49
CA PRO A 183 10.50 0.42 6.30
C PRO A 183 10.50 0.91 7.76
N ALA A 184 10.72 0.02 8.74
CA ALA A 184 10.76 0.36 10.16
C ALA A 184 11.74 1.51 10.51
N ARG A 185 12.84 1.64 9.77
CA ARG A 185 13.79 2.77 9.87
C ARG A 185 13.16 4.16 9.65
N MET A 186 11.95 4.22 9.10
CA MET A 186 11.17 5.44 8.91
C MET A 186 10.16 5.67 10.05
N SER A 187 10.37 5.11 11.26
CA SER A 187 9.49 5.30 12.44
C SER A 187 9.16 6.76 12.72
N ARG A 188 10.08 7.69 12.42
CA ARG A 188 9.86 9.14 12.50
C ARG A 188 8.65 9.64 11.70
N LEU A 189 8.27 8.96 10.60
CA LEU A 189 7.04 9.28 9.87
C LEU A 189 5.81 9.03 10.74
N ALA A 190 5.79 7.94 11.52
CA ALA A 190 4.68 7.65 12.42
C ALA A 190 4.62 8.66 13.58
N GLU A 191 5.76 8.96 14.18
CA GLU A 191 5.88 9.94 15.28
C GLU A 191 5.41 11.35 14.85
N ASN A 192 5.63 11.72 13.59
CA ASN A 192 5.28 13.02 13.04
C ASN A 192 4.06 12.97 12.10
N ALA A 193 3.25 11.92 12.15
CA ALA A 193 2.18 11.68 11.18
C ALA A 193 1.19 12.85 11.10
N GLY A 194 0.89 13.51 12.22
CA GLY A 194 0.00 14.68 12.24
C GLY A 194 0.43 15.83 11.33
N ARG A 195 1.73 15.97 11.04
CA ARG A 195 2.26 16.98 10.09
C ARG A 195 1.99 16.63 8.62
N LEU A 196 1.61 15.39 8.33
CA LEU A 196 1.35 14.90 6.98
C LEU A 196 -0.11 15.11 6.55
N ALA A 197 -1.03 15.44 7.47
CA ALA A 197 -2.44 15.66 7.12
C ALA A 197 -2.63 16.73 6.03
N PRO A 198 -1.99 17.92 6.09
CA PRO A 198 -2.13 18.93 5.04
C PRO A 198 -1.55 18.52 3.67
N GLU A 199 -0.74 17.46 3.63
CA GLU A 199 -0.10 16.96 2.41
C GLU A 199 -0.92 15.85 1.74
N ALA A 200 -2.07 15.47 2.32
CA ALA A 200 -2.93 14.38 1.87
C ALA A 200 -4.33 14.86 1.48
N HIS A 201 -4.80 14.44 0.32
CA HIS A 201 -6.13 14.79 -0.20
C HIS A 201 -6.73 13.68 -1.06
N LEU A 202 -8.05 13.69 -1.19
CA LEU A 202 -8.81 12.84 -2.11
C LEU A 202 -9.32 13.69 -3.28
N GLU A 203 -8.91 13.33 -4.49
CA GLU A 203 -9.33 13.98 -5.73
C GLU A 203 -10.51 13.23 -6.35
N ARG A 204 -11.54 13.99 -6.76
CA ARG A 204 -12.71 13.50 -7.48
C ARG A 204 -12.93 14.41 -8.68
N LYS A 205 -13.34 13.83 -9.81
CA LYS A 205 -13.43 14.58 -11.06
C LYS A 205 -14.47 15.70 -10.95
N GLY A 206 -14.04 16.95 -11.15
CA GLY A 206 -14.93 18.11 -11.16
C GLY A 206 -15.43 18.55 -9.78
N LYS A 207 -14.82 18.06 -8.69
CA LYS A 207 -15.08 18.49 -7.32
C LYS A 207 -13.80 19.02 -6.67
N ASP A 208 -13.97 19.82 -5.64
CA ASP A 208 -12.84 20.27 -4.83
C ASP A 208 -12.16 19.08 -4.12
N PRO A 209 -10.82 19.10 -4.00
CA PRO A 209 -10.08 18.09 -3.25
C PRO A 209 -10.54 18.03 -1.79
N LEU A 210 -10.82 16.83 -1.31
CA LEU A 210 -11.17 16.61 0.09
C LEU A 210 -9.87 16.41 0.90
N ALA A 211 -9.46 17.43 1.64
CA ALA A 211 -8.24 17.39 2.44
C ALA A 211 -8.37 16.49 3.68
N ALA A 212 -7.27 15.86 4.10
CA ALA A 212 -7.25 15.15 5.38
C ALA A 212 -7.28 16.16 6.54
N VAL A 213 -8.17 15.93 7.49
CA VAL A 213 -8.28 16.76 8.71
C VAL A 213 -7.38 16.26 9.83
N LYS A 214 -6.93 15.00 9.73
CA LYS A 214 -6.09 14.34 10.73
C LYS A 214 -5.24 13.25 10.08
N ALA A 215 -4.08 13.00 10.65
CA ALA A 215 -3.24 11.86 10.33
C ALA A 215 -2.66 11.24 11.61
N GLU A 216 -2.62 9.91 11.65
CA GLU A 216 -2.05 9.12 12.74
C GLU A 216 -1.02 8.13 12.21
N GLY A 217 -0.02 7.81 13.03
CA GLY A 217 1.05 6.90 12.66
C GLY A 217 1.14 5.72 13.62
N ARG A 218 1.43 4.55 13.08
CA ARG A 218 1.81 3.36 13.84
C ARG A 218 3.14 2.83 13.33
N ALA A 219 4.00 2.45 14.24
CA ALA A 219 5.27 1.80 13.94
C ALA A 219 5.39 0.53 14.77
N ASN A 220 5.92 -0.52 14.16
CA ASN A 220 6.41 -1.70 14.85
C ASN A 220 7.80 -2.05 14.32
N GLU A 221 8.38 -3.15 14.79
CA GLU A 221 9.72 -3.59 14.39
C GLU A 221 9.85 -3.88 12.88
N GLN A 222 8.74 -4.14 12.19
CA GLN A 222 8.72 -4.59 10.81
C GLN A 222 8.42 -3.46 9.82
N ALA A 223 7.51 -2.55 10.16
CA ALA A 223 7.00 -1.53 9.26
C ALA A 223 6.37 -0.33 9.97
N VAL A 224 6.21 0.74 9.19
CA VAL A 224 5.42 1.92 9.53
C VAL A 224 4.14 1.93 8.70
N GLU A 225 3.04 2.32 9.34
CA GLU A 225 1.72 2.52 8.73
C GLU A 225 1.18 3.91 9.13
N LEU A 226 0.66 4.64 8.14
CA LEU A 226 0.05 5.96 8.32
C LEU A 226 -1.44 5.88 8.02
N TYR A 227 -2.26 6.58 8.78
CA TYR A 227 -3.72 6.64 8.64
C TYR A 227 -4.13 8.09 8.42
N PHE A 228 -4.83 8.36 7.32
CA PHE A 228 -5.33 9.68 6.96
C PHE A 228 -6.85 9.72 7.06
N PHE A 229 -7.38 10.74 7.72
CA PHE A 229 -8.81 10.88 8.03
C PHE A 229 -9.39 12.02 7.20
N PHE A 230 -10.37 11.71 6.36
CA PHE A 230 -11.04 12.65 5.46
C PHE A 230 -12.50 12.79 5.88
N PRO A 231 -13.03 14.01 6.08
CA PRO A 231 -14.39 14.18 6.56
C PRO A 231 -15.41 13.71 5.53
N LYS A 232 -16.51 13.08 5.95
CA LYS A 232 -17.61 12.68 5.05
C LYS A 232 -18.60 13.82 4.73
N THR A 233 -18.16 15.07 4.77
CA THR A 233 -19.00 16.27 4.57
C THR A 233 -19.48 16.43 3.14
N ASP A 234 -18.71 15.95 2.17
CA ASP A 234 -19.12 15.81 0.76
C ASP A 234 -18.92 14.33 0.36
N PRO A 235 -19.96 13.49 0.49
CA PRO A 235 -19.86 12.06 0.29
C PRO A 235 -19.35 11.66 -1.10
N ILE A 236 -18.55 10.60 -1.12
CA ILE A 236 -18.11 9.94 -2.35
C ILE A 236 -19.24 9.03 -2.82
N VAL A 237 -19.68 9.21 -4.07
CA VAL A 237 -20.80 8.47 -4.67
C VAL A 237 -20.39 7.79 -5.97
N LEU A 238 -21.12 6.76 -6.42
CA LEU A 238 -20.77 6.01 -7.63
C LEU A 238 -20.64 6.91 -8.89
N ASP A 239 -21.40 8.00 -8.96
CA ASP A 239 -21.35 8.97 -10.06
C ASP A 239 -20.04 9.76 -10.15
N ASP A 240 -19.25 9.80 -9.06
CA ASP A 240 -17.89 10.34 -9.09
C ASP A 240 -16.96 9.47 -9.96
N LYS A 241 -17.36 8.21 -10.23
CA LYS A 241 -16.70 7.15 -11.02
C LYS A 241 -15.36 6.67 -10.46
N GLN A 242 -14.57 7.59 -9.93
CA GLN A 242 -13.22 7.39 -9.47
C GLN A 242 -12.88 8.36 -8.35
N VAL A 243 -12.07 7.89 -7.42
CA VAL A 243 -11.38 8.72 -6.42
C VAL A 243 -9.88 8.43 -6.49
N GLU A 244 -9.05 9.46 -6.39
CA GLU A 244 -7.59 9.33 -6.28
C GLU A 244 -7.13 9.85 -4.91
N PHE A 245 -6.48 8.99 -4.14
CA PHE A 245 -5.71 9.42 -2.98
C PHE A 245 -4.37 9.96 -3.45
N ALA A 246 -3.98 11.12 -2.94
CA ALA A 246 -2.69 11.73 -3.17
C ALA A 246 -2.06 12.14 -1.84
N LEU A 247 -0.78 11.85 -1.69
CA LEU A 247 0.06 12.25 -0.56
C LEU A 247 1.42 12.72 -1.10
N THR A 248 1.91 13.86 -0.61
CA THR A 248 3.27 14.32 -0.91
C THR A 248 4.16 14.16 0.32
N LEU A 249 5.05 13.16 0.32
CA LEU A 249 6.00 12.98 1.43
C LEU A 249 7.23 13.86 1.25
N ARG A 250 7.33 14.91 2.07
CA ARG A 250 8.53 15.76 2.11
C ARG A 250 9.57 15.15 3.02
N MET A 251 10.52 14.43 2.41
CA MET A 251 11.64 13.79 3.10
C MET A 251 12.73 14.84 3.41
N GLY A 252 12.50 15.69 4.41
CA GLY A 252 13.50 16.67 4.85
C GLY A 252 12.94 18.08 5.00
N GLY A 253 12.62 18.44 6.24
CA GLY A 253 12.23 19.77 6.65
C GLY A 253 12.00 19.74 8.15
N GLY A 254 13.06 19.96 8.94
CA GLY A 254 12.91 20.13 10.37
C GLY A 254 11.92 21.26 10.68
N PRO A 255 11.25 21.25 11.84
CA PRO A 255 10.46 22.39 12.27
C PRO A 255 11.41 23.57 12.48
N GLY A 256 11.49 24.52 11.54
CA GLY A 256 12.35 25.70 11.75
C GLY A 256 12.77 26.56 10.56
N ALA A 257 12.51 26.20 9.30
CA ALA A 257 12.95 27.03 8.17
C ALA A 257 12.00 28.22 7.84
N GLY A 258 11.40 28.85 8.87
CA GLY A 258 10.42 29.92 8.68
C GLY A 258 10.18 30.83 9.89
N GLN A 259 11.07 30.86 10.89
CA GLN A 259 11.01 31.91 11.92
C GLN A 259 11.93 33.07 11.57
N GLY A 260 11.28 34.12 11.04
CA GLY A 260 11.64 35.53 11.14
C GLY A 260 13.11 35.89 11.31
N ARG A 261 13.84 35.98 10.19
CA ARG A 261 14.85 37.04 10.11
C ARG A 261 14.09 38.37 10.05
N ARG A 262 14.19 39.14 11.13
CA ARG A 262 13.82 40.56 11.18
C ARG A 262 14.47 41.24 9.98
N GLN A 263 13.65 41.81 9.10
CA GLN A 263 14.12 42.80 8.13
C GLN A 263 14.47 44.07 8.91
N PRO A 264 15.63 44.69 8.69
CA PRO A 264 15.77 46.11 8.99
C PRO A 264 14.96 46.91 7.96
N GLU A 265 14.22 47.89 8.47
CA GLU A 265 13.48 48.90 7.70
C GLU A 265 14.42 49.62 6.73
N GLY A 266 13.94 49.87 5.50
CA GLY A 266 14.68 50.62 4.48
C GLY A 266 14.06 50.55 3.09
N GLU A 267 13.11 51.46 2.86
CA GLU A 267 12.79 52.19 1.61
C GLU A 267 12.83 51.50 0.22
N ALA A 268 11.67 51.64 -0.45
CA ALA A 268 11.44 52.01 -1.85
C ALA A 268 11.99 51.14 -3.01
N GLY A 269 11.03 50.60 -3.76
CA GLY A 269 11.03 50.69 -5.22
C GLY A 269 11.79 49.61 -5.98
N GLN A 270 11.07 48.54 -6.35
CA GLN A 270 11.11 47.93 -7.69
C GLN A 270 10.12 46.76 -7.75
N GLU A 271 9.09 46.91 -8.58
CA GLU A 271 8.27 45.82 -9.11
C GLU A 271 9.17 44.88 -9.91
N ALA A 272 9.75 43.91 -9.21
CA ALA A 272 10.24 42.71 -9.86
C ALA A 272 9.07 41.73 -9.91
N GLU A 273 8.56 41.54 -11.12
CA GLU A 273 7.73 40.41 -11.55
C GLU A 273 8.46 39.12 -11.16
N GLN A 274 8.29 38.70 -9.90
CA GLN A 274 8.71 37.41 -9.41
C GLN A 274 7.78 36.42 -10.09
N SER A 275 8.22 35.92 -11.24
CA SER A 275 7.78 34.63 -11.73
C SER A 275 7.86 33.67 -10.54
N GLU A 276 6.71 33.29 -9.99
CA GLU A 276 6.59 32.14 -9.11
C GLU A 276 7.02 30.93 -9.94
N ASN A 277 8.32 30.70 -9.98
CA ASN A 277 8.86 29.41 -10.28
C ASN A 277 8.61 28.61 -9.00
N PRO A 278 7.61 27.70 -8.94
CA PRO A 278 7.43 26.87 -7.77
C PRO A 278 8.69 26.03 -7.70
N ARG A 279 9.62 26.44 -6.83
CA ARG A 279 10.80 25.66 -6.47
C ARG A 279 10.30 24.26 -6.25
N ARG A 280 10.74 23.32 -7.10
CA ARG A 280 10.46 21.89 -7.01
C ARG A 280 10.83 21.43 -5.60
N GLY A 281 9.92 21.57 -4.65
CA GLY A 281 10.04 21.01 -3.34
C GLY A 281 10.02 19.50 -3.54
N GLY A 282 11.19 18.88 -3.43
CA GLY A 282 11.38 17.45 -3.66
C GLY A 282 10.60 16.62 -2.65
N GLY A 283 9.31 16.45 -2.89
CA GLY A 283 8.47 15.48 -2.21
C GLY A 283 8.44 14.18 -3.01
N LEU A 284 8.29 13.06 -2.31
CA LEU A 284 8.00 11.76 -2.90
C LEU A 284 6.47 11.65 -3.04
N PRO A 285 5.90 11.78 -4.25
CA PRO A 285 4.47 11.67 -4.44
C PRO A 285 4.04 10.21 -4.31
N ILE A 286 2.97 9.98 -3.56
CA ILE A 286 2.27 8.70 -3.44
C ILE A 286 0.86 8.95 -3.96
N LYS A 287 0.49 8.25 -5.04
CA LYS A 287 -0.83 8.35 -5.66
C LYS A 287 -1.44 6.97 -5.79
N ALA A 288 -2.73 6.86 -5.46
CA ALA A 288 -3.50 5.63 -5.56
C ALA A 288 -4.88 5.91 -6.11
N ARG A 289 -5.24 5.21 -7.18
CA ARG A 289 -6.48 5.44 -7.93
C ARG A 289 -7.44 4.29 -7.73
N PHE A 290 -8.67 4.61 -7.37
CA PHE A 290 -9.72 3.62 -7.13
C PHE A 290 -10.93 3.89 -8.02
N LYS A 291 -11.40 2.84 -8.71
CA LYS A 291 -12.62 2.89 -9.53
C LYS A 291 -13.80 2.54 -8.64
N LEU A 292 -14.75 3.46 -8.47
CA LEU A 292 -15.82 3.31 -7.48
C LEU A 292 -16.76 2.13 -7.78
N LYS A 293 -16.96 1.82 -9.07
CA LYS A 293 -17.70 0.62 -9.49
C LYS A 293 -17.07 -0.70 -9.04
N ASP A 294 -15.78 -0.69 -8.70
CA ASP A 294 -15.04 -1.86 -8.22
C ASP A 294 -14.97 -1.91 -6.69
N LEU A 295 -15.43 -0.86 -5.99
CA LEU A 295 -15.48 -0.76 -4.54
C LEU A 295 -16.86 -1.11 -3.96
N VAL A 296 -17.69 -1.79 -4.74
CA VAL A 296 -19.02 -2.23 -4.32
C VAL A 296 -18.88 -3.56 -3.59
N TYR A 297 -19.50 -3.66 -2.41
CA TYR A 297 -19.55 -4.87 -1.61
C TYR A 297 -20.95 -5.05 -1.08
N LYS A 298 -21.53 -6.25 -1.25
CA LYS A 298 -22.92 -6.56 -0.86
C LYS A 298 -23.95 -5.58 -1.45
N GLY A 299 -23.71 -5.10 -2.68
CA GLY A 299 -24.62 -4.23 -3.42
C GLY A 299 -24.47 -2.73 -3.12
N GLU A 300 -23.60 -2.35 -2.19
CA GLU A 300 -23.41 -0.96 -1.79
C GLU A 300 -21.96 -0.51 -1.96
N LEU A 301 -21.76 0.80 -2.21
CA LEU A 301 -20.42 1.38 -2.25
C LEU A 301 -19.78 1.29 -0.84
N ALA A 302 -18.70 0.52 -0.72
CA ALA A 302 -18.02 0.28 0.55
C ALA A 302 -16.80 1.18 0.71
N LEU A 303 -16.99 2.33 1.39
CA LEU A 303 -15.95 3.34 1.67
C LEU A 303 -15.92 3.83 3.12
#